data_AF-A0A369RMH7-F1
#
_entry.id   AF-A0A369RMH7-F1
#
_cell.length_a   1.000
_cell.length_b   1.000
_cell.length_c   1.000
_cell.angle_alpha   90.00
_cell.angle_beta   90.00
_cell.angle_gamma   90.00
#
_symmetry.space_group_name_H-M   'P 1'
#
loop_
_entity.id
_entity.type
_entity.pdbx_description
1 polymer ?
#
loop_
_entity_poly.entity_id
_entity_poly.type
_entity_poly.pdbx_seq_one_letter_code
_entity_poly.pdbx_strand_id
1 'polypeptide(L)'
;MYNKSLKINLTQLDDNHPSIATTYNSIASVYNDQGKYDDALSMYNKSLKINLTQLGDNHPSIAITYNNIGSVYKDQGKYDDALSMYNKSLKINLTQLGDNHPRIATTYGNIGSVYNRQGKYDDALSMYNKSLKIKLTQLGDNHPSIANTYHNIGLVYYRQGKYDDALSMYNKSLNINLTQLGDNHPSIATTYNNIGRVYNGQGKYDDALSMYNKSLKIALTQLGDNHPSHIFEEQQLIQSDVEDIERSEQSSNTIAGHVSVEAENEKAVKELPENAITDIDYQNEKHLNLFPGFIPALNGYPQITELCTISDNHTITLPEMPQLRLFVPKKALTDNLSITLTTFY
;
A
#
# COMPACT_ATOMS: atom_id res chain seq x y z
N MET A 1 -15.11 -7.21 -32.45
CA MET A 1 -14.18 -7.63 -33.52
C MET A 1 -13.75 -9.09 -33.38
N TYR A 2 -13.25 -9.52 -32.21
CA TYR A 2 -12.73 -10.89 -32.01
C TYR A 2 -13.75 -12.01 -32.21
N ASN A 3 -15.01 -11.87 -31.77
CA ASN A 3 -16.04 -12.91 -32.01
C ASN A 3 -16.31 -13.15 -33.50
N LYS A 4 -16.20 -12.11 -34.34
CA LYS A 4 -16.32 -12.26 -35.80
C LYS A 4 -15.11 -13.00 -36.38
N SER A 5 -13.90 -12.65 -35.92
CA SER A 5 -12.68 -13.37 -36.30
C SER A 5 -12.70 -14.84 -35.87
N LEU A 6 -13.16 -15.13 -34.65
CA LEU A 6 -13.31 -16.50 -34.16
C LEU A 6 -14.27 -17.30 -35.05
N LYS A 7 -15.42 -16.71 -35.40
CA LYS A 7 -16.39 -17.36 -36.29
C LYS A 7 -15.79 -17.67 -37.66
N ILE A 8 -15.01 -16.75 -38.25
CA ILE A 8 -14.33 -16.98 -39.53
C ILE A 8 -13.30 -18.10 -39.40
N ASN A 9 -12.47 -18.07 -38.36
CA ASN A 9 -11.42 -19.08 -38.14
C ASN A 9 -12.04 -20.48 -37.96
N LEU A 10 -13.10 -20.62 -37.17
CA LEU A 10 -13.81 -21.91 -36.98
C LEU A 10 -14.47 -22.43 -38.27
N THR A 11 -14.78 -21.57 -39.23
CA THR A 11 -15.36 -22.00 -40.51
C THR A 11 -14.32 -22.34 -41.58
N GLN A 12 -13.08 -21.87 -41.43
CA GLN A 12 -12.03 -21.98 -42.46
C GLN A 12 -10.86 -22.86 -42.07
N LEU A 13 -10.69 -23.13 -40.78
CA LEU A 13 -9.55 -23.86 -40.22
C LEU A 13 -10.04 -25.04 -39.38
N ASP A 14 -9.19 -26.05 -39.20
CA ASP A 14 -9.44 -27.11 -38.22
C ASP A 14 -9.66 -26.49 -36.82
N ASP A 15 -10.58 -27.05 -36.03
CA ASP A 15 -10.93 -26.53 -34.70
C ASP A 15 -9.73 -26.42 -33.74
N ASN A 16 -8.64 -27.17 -34.02
CA ASN A 16 -7.41 -27.13 -33.26
C ASN A 16 -6.34 -26.21 -33.86
N HIS A 17 -6.65 -25.38 -34.86
CA HIS A 17 -5.64 -24.53 -35.46
C HIS A 17 -5.09 -23.49 -34.46
N PRO A 18 -3.75 -23.26 -34.37
CA PRO A 18 -3.16 -22.33 -33.39
C PRO A 18 -3.72 -20.89 -33.43
N SER A 19 -4.16 -20.41 -34.59
CA SER A 19 -4.81 -19.08 -34.71
C SER A 19 -6.13 -18.97 -33.92
N ILE A 20 -6.87 -20.07 -33.78
CA ILE A 20 -8.09 -20.14 -32.95
C ILE A 20 -7.70 -19.97 -31.47
N ALA A 21 -6.63 -20.62 -31.03
CA ALA A 21 -6.12 -20.47 -29.67
C ALA A 21 -5.70 -19.02 -29.37
N THR A 22 -5.03 -18.35 -30.31
CA THR A 22 -4.70 -16.92 -30.21
C THR A 22 -5.97 -16.06 -30.11
N THR A 23 -6.99 -16.37 -30.91
CA THR A 23 -8.26 -15.63 -30.88
C THR A 23 -8.98 -15.79 -29.54
N TYR A 24 -9.02 -17.01 -28.99
CA TYR A 24 -9.56 -17.27 -27.65
C TYR A 24 -8.80 -16.50 -26.57
N ASN A 25 -7.46 -16.47 -26.62
CA ASN A 25 -6.64 -15.68 -25.70
C ASN A 25 -7.01 -14.18 -25.73
N SER A 26 -7.23 -13.62 -26.92
CA SER A 26 -7.63 -12.21 -27.05
C SER A 26 -9.04 -11.94 -26.50
N ILE A 27 -10.00 -12.82 -26.78
CA ILE A 27 -11.36 -12.71 -26.23
C ILE A 27 -11.33 -12.81 -24.70
N ALA A 28 -10.54 -13.75 -24.17
CA ALA A 28 -10.38 -13.96 -22.74
C ALA A 28 -9.83 -12.71 -22.03
N SER A 29 -8.83 -12.06 -22.64
CA SER A 29 -8.28 -10.80 -22.12
C SER A 29 -9.36 -9.72 -22.01
N VAL A 30 -10.18 -9.57 -23.05
CA VAL A 30 -11.28 -8.59 -23.05
C VAL A 30 -12.31 -8.92 -21.96
N TYR A 31 -12.63 -10.20 -21.74
CA TYR A 31 -13.52 -10.58 -20.64
C TYR A 31 -12.90 -10.32 -19.26
N ASN A 32 -11.60 -10.55 -19.10
CA ASN A 32 -10.90 -10.23 -17.86
C ASN A 32 -10.96 -8.74 -17.56
N ASP A 33 -10.71 -7.89 -18.56
CA ASP A 33 -10.78 -6.43 -18.43
C ASP A 33 -12.19 -5.93 -18.10
N GLN A 34 -13.23 -6.69 -18.47
CA GLN A 34 -14.62 -6.44 -18.10
C GLN A 34 -15.01 -6.99 -16.71
N GLY A 35 -14.08 -7.65 -15.99
CA GLY A 35 -14.38 -8.34 -14.73
C GLY A 35 -15.19 -9.62 -14.90
N LYS A 36 -15.40 -10.11 -16.13
CA LYS A 36 -16.11 -11.36 -16.43
C LYS A 36 -15.14 -12.53 -16.34
N TYR A 37 -14.69 -12.80 -15.13
CA TYR A 37 -13.59 -13.73 -14.87
C TYR A 37 -13.89 -15.17 -15.29
N ASP A 38 -15.12 -15.67 -15.10
CA ASP A 38 -15.46 -17.05 -15.48
C ASP A 38 -15.51 -17.22 -17.01
N ASP A 39 -15.99 -16.20 -17.74
CA ASP A 39 -15.94 -16.17 -19.20
C ASP A 39 -14.49 -16.12 -19.71
N ALA A 40 -13.64 -15.32 -19.05
CA ALA A 40 -12.22 -15.23 -19.35
C ALA A 40 -11.52 -16.60 -19.16
N LEU A 41 -11.74 -17.25 -18.01
CA LEU A 41 -11.20 -18.58 -17.73
C LEU A 41 -11.69 -19.63 -18.74
N SER A 42 -12.96 -19.59 -19.11
CA SER A 42 -13.53 -20.49 -20.14
C SER A 42 -12.79 -20.33 -21.48
N MET A 43 -12.58 -19.09 -21.93
CA MET A 43 -11.85 -18.84 -23.18
C MET A 43 -10.36 -19.18 -23.08
N TYR A 44 -9.69 -18.85 -21.97
CA TYR A 44 -8.29 -19.23 -21.76
C TYR A 44 -8.10 -20.74 -21.72
N ASN A 45 -9.01 -21.49 -21.09
CA ASN A 45 -8.94 -22.95 -21.05
C ASN A 45 -9.14 -23.59 -22.43
N LYS A 46 -10.02 -23.03 -23.28
CA LYS A 46 -10.14 -23.44 -24.69
C LYS A 46 -8.84 -23.21 -25.45
N SER A 47 -8.23 -22.03 -25.29
CA SER A 47 -6.92 -21.73 -25.88
C SER A 47 -5.82 -22.68 -25.39
N LEU A 48 -5.80 -22.96 -24.09
CA LEU A 48 -4.83 -23.85 -23.46
C LEU A 48 -4.95 -25.26 -24.02
N LYS A 49 -6.18 -25.79 -24.13
CA LYS A 49 -6.44 -27.12 -24.69
C LYS A 49 -5.89 -27.25 -26.12
N ILE A 50 -6.19 -26.28 -26.98
CA ILE A 50 -5.70 -26.29 -28.37
C ILE A 50 -4.16 -26.25 -28.40
N ASN A 51 -3.54 -25.35 -27.64
CA ASN A 51 -2.08 -25.23 -27.60
C ASN A 51 -1.41 -26.51 -27.07
N LEU A 52 -1.96 -27.16 -26.03
CA LEU A 52 -1.44 -28.42 -25.52
C LEU A 52 -1.49 -29.52 -26.58
N THR A 53 -2.62 -29.65 -27.29
CA THR A 53 -2.79 -30.67 -28.34
C THR A 53 -1.85 -30.46 -29.52
N GLN A 54 -1.63 -29.22 -29.95
CA GLN A 54 -0.86 -28.93 -31.17
C GLN A 54 0.64 -28.76 -30.94
N LEU A 55 1.04 -28.20 -29.79
CA LEU A 55 2.40 -27.72 -29.57
C LEU A 55 3.13 -28.51 -28.48
N GLY A 56 2.40 -29.35 -27.73
CA GLY A 56 2.92 -30.10 -26.59
C GLY A 56 3.19 -29.21 -25.36
N ASP A 57 3.35 -29.84 -24.20
CA ASP A 57 3.25 -29.20 -22.88
C ASP A 57 4.27 -28.09 -22.58
N ASN A 58 5.38 -28.05 -23.32
CA ASN A 58 6.51 -27.15 -23.04
C ASN A 58 6.58 -25.95 -23.99
N HIS A 59 5.59 -25.73 -24.86
CA HIS A 59 5.65 -24.61 -25.80
C HIS A 59 5.47 -23.24 -25.09
N PRO A 60 6.23 -22.18 -25.45
CA PRO A 60 6.12 -20.86 -24.80
C PRO A 60 4.72 -20.23 -24.82
N SER A 61 3.87 -20.55 -25.80
CA SER A 61 2.48 -20.06 -25.83
C SER A 61 1.63 -20.59 -24.68
N ILE A 62 1.89 -21.81 -24.21
CA ILE A 62 1.23 -22.40 -23.05
C ILE A 62 1.62 -21.65 -21.78
N ALA A 63 2.89 -21.27 -21.67
CA ALA A 63 3.38 -20.45 -20.56
C ALA A 63 2.66 -19.10 -20.51
N ILE A 64 2.41 -18.46 -21.66
CA ILE A 64 1.65 -17.22 -21.75
C ILE A 64 0.21 -17.44 -21.26
N THR A 65 -0.47 -18.47 -21.75
CA THR A 65 -1.85 -18.76 -21.35
C THR A 65 -1.95 -19.05 -19.85
N TYR A 66 -1.02 -19.82 -19.27
CA TYR A 66 -0.98 -20.03 -17.81
C TYR A 66 -0.76 -18.73 -17.04
N ASN A 67 0.12 -17.84 -17.51
CA ASN A 67 0.32 -16.54 -16.86
C ASN A 67 -0.97 -15.71 -16.86
N ASN A 68 -1.69 -15.69 -17.99
CA ASN A 68 -2.96 -14.97 -18.10
C ASN A 68 -4.03 -15.55 -17.18
N ILE A 69 -4.21 -16.88 -17.15
CA ILE A 69 -5.12 -17.56 -16.20
C ILE A 69 -4.76 -17.20 -14.76
N GLY A 70 -3.46 -17.20 -14.43
CA GLY A 70 -2.97 -16.79 -13.12
C GLY A 70 -3.37 -15.36 -12.76
N SER A 71 -3.36 -14.43 -13.73
CA SER A 71 -3.85 -13.06 -13.50
C SER A 71 -5.33 -13.03 -13.19
N VAL A 72 -6.16 -13.77 -13.93
CA VAL A 72 -7.60 -13.85 -13.67
C VAL A 72 -7.86 -14.35 -12.24
N TYR A 73 -7.16 -15.41 -11.80
CA TYR A 73 -7.31 -15.92 -10.44
C TYR A 73 -6.84 -14.93 -9.37
N LYS A 74 -5.74 -14.22 -9.62
CA LYS A 74 -5.26 -13.17 -8.72
C LYS A 74 -6.31 -12.04 -8.58
N ASP A 75 -6.93 -11.65 -9.69
CA ASP A 75 -7.95 -10.60 -9.71
C ASP A 75 -9.25 -11.06 -9.02
N GLN A 76 -9.57 -12.37 -9.06
CA GLN A 76 -10.62 -13.01 -8.25
C GLN A 76 -10.26 -13.19 -6.75
N GLY A 77 -9.04 -12.87 -6.32
CA GLY A 77 -8.56 -13.15 -4.96
C GLY A 77 -8.21 -14.62 -4.68
N LYS A 78 -8.25 -15.50 -5.69
CA LYS A 78 -7.89 -16.92 -5.59
C LYS A 78 -6.38 -17.08 -5.70
N TYR A 79 -5.67 -16.67 -4.66
CA TYR A 79 -4.22 -16.52 -4.69
C TYR A 79 -3.46 -17.85 -4.87
N ASP A 80 -3.91 -18.95 -4.29
CA ASP A 80 -3.23 -20.24 -4.44
C ASP A 80 -3.37 -20.82 -5.86
N ASP A 81 -4.54 -20.63 -6.48
CA ASP A 81 -4.76 -20.97 -7.90
C ASP A 81 -3.88 -20.11 -8.82
N ALA A 82 -3.77 -18.81 -8.52
CA ALA A 82 -2.89 -17.90 -9.24
C ALA A 82 -1.42 -18.35 -9.18
N LEU A 83 -0.92 -18.68 -7.97
CA LEU A 83 0.44 -19.18 -7.77
C LEU A 83 0.66 -20.49 -8.52
N SER A 84 -0.30 -21.42 -8.50
CA SER A 84 -0.23 -22.67 -9.25
C SER A 84 -0.03 -22.42 -10.75
N MET A 85 -0.82 -21.52 -11.34
CA MET A 85 -0.72 -21.18 -12.76
C MET A 85 0.59 -20.44 -13.10
N TYR A 86 0.98 -19.46 -12.28
CA TYR A 86 2.25 -18.77 -12.47
C TYR A 86 3.45 -19.70 -12.36
N ASN A 87 3.46 -20.66 -11.43
CA ASN A 87 4.54 -21.64 -11.31
C ASN A 87 4.61 -22.59 -12.52
N LYS A 88 3.47 -23.01 -13.09
CA LYS A 88 3.44 -23.76 -14.36
C LYS A 88 4.05 -22.94 -15.50
N SER A 89 3.67 -21.66 -15.62
CA SER A 89 4.25 -20.73 -16.59
C SER A 89 5.77 -20.56 -16.40
N LEU A 90 6.20 -20.37 -15.15
CA LEU A 90 7.60 -20.17 -14.77
C LEU A 90 8.43 -21.41 -15.15
N LYS A 91 7.96 -22.61 -14.83
CA LYS A 91 8.64 -23.87 -15.17
C LYS A 91 8.88 -23.98 -16.68
N ILE A 92 7.85 -23.75 -17.50
CA ILE A 92 7.97 -23.80 -18.97
C ILE A 92 8.97 -22.75 -19.46
N ASN A 93 8.84 -21.50 -19.00
CA ASN A 93 9.72 -20.42 -19.44
C ASN A 93 11.19 -20.67 -19.04
N LEU A 94 11.46 -21.21 -17.85
CA LEU A 94 12.82 -21.59 -17.43
C LEU A 94 13.41 -22.66 -18.35
N THR A 95 12.64 -23.70 -18.65
CA THR A 95 13.09 -24.78 -19.54
C THR A 95 13.34 -24.30 -20.98
N GLN A 96 12.51 -23.40 -21.50
CA GLN A 96 12.59 -22.99 -22.92
C GLN A 96 13.50 -21.80 -23.18
N LEU A 97 13.62 -20.87 -22.23
CA LEU A 97 14.23 -19.56 -22.47
C LEU A 97 15.49 -19.33 -21.62
N GLY A 98 15.76 -20.20 -20.64
CA GLY A 98 16.83 -20.03 -19.67
C GLY A 98 16.57 -18.90 -18.67
N ASP A 99 17.34 -18.86 -17.59
CA ASP A 99 16.99 -18.12 -16.36
C ASP A 99 16.89 -16.60 -16.48
N ASN A 100 17.49 -16.01 -17.52
CA ASN A 100 17.62 -14.56 -17.67
C ASN A 100 16.63 -13.93 -18.66
N HIS A 101 15.62 -14.66 -19.14
CA HIS A 101 14.68 -14.11 -20.10
C HIS A 101 13.66 -13.12 -19.47
N PRO A 102 13.30 -11.99 -20.11
CA PRO A 102 12.34 -11.01 -19.55
C PRO A 102 10.96 -11.57 -19.16
N ARG A 103 10.49 -12.64 -19.81
CA ARG A 103 9.24 -13.35 -19.44
C ARG A 103 9.31 -14.00 -18.06
N ILE A 104 10.49 -14.48 -17.65
CA ILE A 104 10.71 -15.05 -16.31
C ILE A 104 10.63 -13.94 -15.28
N ALA A 105 11.25 -12.78 -15.55
CA ALA A 105 11.13 -11.60 -14.69
C ALA A 105 9.68 -11.18 -14.49
N THR A 106 8.90 -11.15 -15.58
CA THR A 106 7.45 -10.83 -15.52
C THR A 106 6.70 -11.82 -14.63
N THR A 107 6.99 -13.13 -14.78
CA THR A 107 6.34 -14.17 -13.97
C THR A 107 6.72 -14.06 -12.49
N TYR A 108 8.00 -13.80 -12.17
CA TYR A 108 8.43 -13.52 -10.80
C TYR A 108 7.72 -12.29 -10.22
N GLY A 109 7.60 -11.21 -10.99
CA GLY A 109 6.86 -10.02 -10.56
C GLY A 109 5.39 -10.31 -10.23
N ASN A 110 4.74 -11.16 -11.02
CA ASN A 110 3.35 -11.57 -10.78
C ASN A 110 3.21 -12.43 -9.52
N ILE A 111 4.11 -13.40 -9.31
CA ILE A 111 4.16 -14.20 -8.08
C ILE A 111 4.40 -13.29 -6.86
N GLY A 112 5.34 -12.35 -6.95
CA GLY A 112 5.60 -11.37 -5.89
C GLY A 112 4.38 -10.53 -5.54
N SER A 113 3.59 -10.15 -6.55
CA SER A 113 2.32 -9.42 -6.34
C SER A 113 1.30 -10.25 -5.58
N VAL A 114 1.18 -11.55 -5.88
CA VAL A 114 0.29 -12.45 -5.14
C VAL A 114 0.74 -12.56 -3.67
N TYR A 115 2.03 -12.78 -3.42
CA TYR A 115 2.54 -12.87 -2.05
C TYR A 115 2.35 -11.56 -1.26
N ASN A 116 2.53 -10.40 -1.89
CA ASN A 116 2.26 -9.11 -1.26
C ASN A 116 0.78 -8.96 -0.87
N ARG A 117 -0.15 -9.43 -1.71
CA ARG A 117 -1.59 -9.43 -1.39
C ARG A 117 -1.95 -10.40 -0.26
N GLN A 118 -1.23 -11.52 -0.13
CA GLN A 118 -1.35 -12.46 0.98
C GLN A 118 -0.67 -11.99 2.28
N GLY A 119 0.00 -10.83 2.29
CA GLY A 119 0.78 -10.36 3.45
C GLY A 119 2.10 -11.11 3.65
N LYS A 120 2.50 -11.98 2.73
CA LYS A 120 3.77 -12.72 2.75
C LYS A 120 4.90 -11.85 2.20
N TYR A 121 5.27 -10.84 2.96
CA TYR A 121 6.15 -9.76 2.47
C TYR A 121 7.55 -10.23 2.11
N ASP A 122 8.15 -11.15 2.87
CA ASP A 122 9.51 -11.63 2.58
C ASP A 122 9.55 -12.48 1.30
N ASP A 123 8.52 -13.30 1.07
CA ASP A 123 8.35 -14.04 -0.19
C ASP A 123 8.14 -13.08 -1.37
N ALA A 124 7.36 -12.02 -1.19
CA ALA A 124 7.15 -10.99 -2.20
C ALA A 124 8.47 -10.29 -2.57
N LEU A 125 9.25 -9.86 -1.57
CA LEU A 125 10.57 -9.24 -1.78
C LEU A 125 11.52 -10.20 -2.51
N SER A 126 11.55 -11.47 -2.13
CA SER A 126 12.36 -12.49 -2.81
C SER A 126 12.03 -12.58 -4.30
N MET A 127 10.75 -12.65 -4.65
CA MET A 127 10.31 -12.73 -6.04
C MET A 127 10.56 -11.43 -6.81
N TYR A 128 10.27 -10.26 -6.22
CA TYR A 128 10.54 -8.98 -6.86
C TYR A 128 12.04 -8.74 -7.09
N ASN A 129 12.91 -9.13 -6.16
CA ASN A 129 14.36 -9.03 -6.34
C ASN A 129 14.87 -9.96 -7.45
N LYS A 130 14.32 -11.18 -7.58
CA LYS A 130 14.61 -12.05 -8.74
C LYS A 130 14.19 -11.40 -10.06
N SER A 131 12.99 -10.83 -10.12
CA SER A 131 12.54 -10.06 -11.28
C SER A 131 13.46 -8.87 -11.58
N LEU A 132 13.84 -8.12 -10.56
CA LEU A 132 14.66 -6.92 -10.69
C LEU A 132 16.03 -7.26 -11.26
N LYS A 133 16.69 -8.29 -10.72
CA LYS A 133 17.99 -8.77 -11.19
C LYS A 133 17.98 -9.06 -12.70
N ILE A 134 16.98 -9.82 -13.16
CA ILE A 134 16.85 -10.15 -14.58
C ILE A 134 16.63 -8.89 -15.42
N LYS A 135 15.73 -8.00 -15.00
CA LYS A 135 15.43 -6.76 -15.75
C LYS A 135 16.66 -5.86 -15.86
N LEU A 136 17.43 -5.68 -14.79
CA LEU A 136 18.67 -4.90 -14.79
C LEU A 136 19.66 -5.48 -15.81
N THR A 137 19.87 -6.80 -15.79
CA THR A 137 20.78 -7.47 -16.73
C THR A 137 20.33 -7.36 -18.19
N GLN A 138 19.02 -7.42 -18.46
CA GLN A 138 18.51 -7.48 -19.84
C GLN A 138 18.19 -6.12 -20.47
N LEU A 139 17.81 -5.14 -19.65
CA LEU A 139 17.23 -3.88 -20.13
C LEU A 139 18.09 -2.65 -19.77
N GLY A 140 19.10 -2.83 -18.92
CA GLY A 140 19.88 -1.73 -18.35
C GLY A 140 19.11 -0.95 -17.29
N ASP A 141 19.79 -0.09 -16.55
CA ASP A 141 19.30 0.45 -15.26
C ASP A 141 18.11 1.42 -15.37
N ASN A 142 17.91 2.03 -16.55
CA ASN A 142 16.93 3.11 -16.75
C ASN A 142 15.62 2.67 -17.44
N HIS A 143 15.39 1.37 -17.61
CA HIS A 143 14.18 0.92 -18.29
C HIS A 143 12.92 1.11 -17.41
N PRO A 144 11.78 1.62 -17.93
CA PRO A 144 10.57 1.89 -17.12
C PRO A 144 10.03 0.69 -16.30
N SER A 145 10.21 -0.53 -16.81
CA SER A 145 9.80 -1.75 -16.10
C SER A 145 10.59 -2.03 -14.81
N ILE A 146 11.78 -1.42 -14.66
CA ILE A 146 12.59 -1.46 -13.44
C ILE A 146 12.01 -0.49 -12.40
N ALA A 147 11.60 0.71 -12.81
CA ALA A 147 10.91 1.66 -11.94
C ALA A 147 9.68 1.01 -11.28
N ASN A 148 8.83 0.36 -12.06
CA ASN A 148 7.67 -0.39 -11.54
C ASN A 148 8.06 -1.48 -10.54
N THR A 149 9.22 -2.11 -10.71
CA THR A 149 9.70 -3.14 -9.78
C THR A 149 10.17 -2.52 -8.47
N TYR A 150 10.94 -1.43 -8.53
CA TYR A 150 11.32 -0.66 -7.34
C TYR A 150 10.10 -0.13 -6.59
N HIS A 151 9.12 0.40 -7.31
CA HIS A 151 7.86 0.85 -6.72
C HIS A 151 7.15 -0.27 -5.93
N ASN A 152 7.05 -1.47 -6.50
CA ASN A 152 6.44 -2.61 -5.82
C ASN A 152 7.22 -3.07 -4.59
N ILE A 153 8.56 -3.06 -4.65
CA ILE A 153 9.42 -3.35 -3.50
C ILE A 153 9.21 -2.28 -2.40
N GLY A 154 9.17 -1.01 -2.78
CA GLY A 154 8.88 0.10 -1.87
C GLY A 154 7.54 -0.04 -1.16
N LEU A 155 6.50 -0.47 -1.89
CA LEU A 155 5.19 -0.74 -1.31
C LEU A 155 5.23 -1.88 -0.28
N VAL A 156 6.00 -2.93 -0.53
CA VAL A 156 6.16 -4.02 0.44
C VAL A 156 6.88 -3.52 1.70
N TYR A 157 7.94 -2.73 1.56
CA TYR A 157 8.63 -2.14 2.71
C TYR A 157 7.75 -1.19 3.51
N TYR A 158 6.95 -0.35 2.83
CA TYR A 158 5.98 0.52 3.50
C TYR A 158 4.98 -0.28 4.34
N ARG A 159 4.44 -1.38 3.79
CA ARG A 159 3.52 -2.28 4.52
C ARG A 159 4.19 -3.00 5.71
N GLN A 160 5.51 -3.17 5.67
CA GLN A 160 6.29 -3.68 6.80
C GLN A 160 6.65 -2.59 7.84
N GLY A 161 6.29 -1.32 7.61
CA GLY A 161 6.72 -0.18 8.43
C GLY A 161 8.20 0.19 8.27
N LYS A 162 8.90 -0.37 7.27
CA LYS A 162 10.30 -0.08 6.96
C LYS A 162 10.40 1.15 6.07
N TYR A 163 10.11 2.31 6.66
CA TYR A 163 9.92 3.56 5.91
C TYR A 163 11.18 4.02 5.16
N ASP A 164 12.37 3.91 5.74
CA ASP A 164 13.60 4.34 5.06
C ASP A 164 13.93 3.48 3.84
N ASP A 165 13.69 2.16 3.92
CA ASP A 165 13.82 1.25 2.79
C ASP A 165 12.78 1.55 1.70
N ALA A 166 11.54 1.87 2.09
CA ALA A 166 10.48 2.28 1.18
C ALA A 166 10.85 3.56 0.43
N LEU A 167 11.32 4.60 1.14
CA LEU A 167 11.80 5.85 0.54
C LEU A 167 12.94 5.59 -0.44
N SER A 168 13.91 4.76 -0.08
CA SER A 168 15.03 4.40 -0.96
C SER A 168 14.54 3.80 -2.29
N MET A 169 13.59 2.86 -2.23
CA MET A 169 13.03 2.23 -3.42
C MET A 169 12.15 3.18 -4.24
N TYR A 170 11.29 3.97 -3.61
CA TYR A 170 10.47 4.94 -4.32
C TYR A 170 11.29 6.03 -5.00
N ASN A 171 12.36 6.52 -4.36
CA ASN A 171 13.27 7.48 -5.00
C ASN A 171 14.01 6.87 -6.21
N LYS A 172 14.42 5.60 -6.16
CA LYS A 172 14.97 4.91 -7.34
C LYS A 172 13.96 4.83 -8.48
N SER A 173 12.71 4.48 -8.17
CA SER A 173 11.62 4.49 -9.17
C SER A 173 11.38 5.88 -9.75
N LEU A 174 11.35 6.91 -8.89
CA LEU A 174 11.13 8.29 -9.26
C LEU A 174 12.20 8.78 -10.23
N ASN A 175 13.48 8.55 -9.93
CA ASN A 175 14.60 8.97 -10.78
C ASN A 175 14.54 8.38 -12.18
N ILE A 176 14.19 7.09 -12.31
CA ILE A 176 14.01 6.44 -13.61
C ILE A 176 12.82 7.06 -14.34
N ASN A 177 11.68 7.22 -13.69
CA ASN A 177 10.47 7.77 -14.32
C ASN A 177 10.67 9.23 -14.77
N LEU A 178 11.33 10.07 -13.97
CA LEU A 178 11.69 11.44 -14.35
C LEU A 178 12.54 11.45 -15.63
N THR A 179 13.57 10.59 -15.68
CA THR A 179 14.47 10.48 -16.84
C THR A 179 13.76 10.00 -18.10
N GLN A 180 12.81 9.06 -17.98
CA GLN A 180 12.18 8.39 -19.13
C GLN A 180 10.91 9.09 -19.63
N LEU A 181 10.15 9.70 -18.73
CA LEU A 181 8.78 10.18 -19.01
C LEU A 181 8.65 11.70 -18.88
N GLY A 182 9.63 12.37 -18.27
CA GLY A 182 9.60 13.79 -17.97
C GLY A 182 8.66 14.14 -16.82
N ASP A 183 8.87 15.32 -16.22
CA ASP A 183 8.38 15.69 -14.88
C ASP A 183 6.86 15.67 -14.67
N ASN A 184 6.07 15.75 -15.74
CA ASN A 184 4.62 15.85 -15.65
C ASN A 184 3.88 14.52 -15.85
N HIS A 185 4.58 13.40 -16.03
CA HIS A 185 3.90 12.13 -16.28
C HIS A 185 3.10 11.63 -15.06
N PRO A 186 1.88 11.07 -15.20
CA PRO A 186 1.05 10.62 -14.08
C PRO A 186 1.74 9.68 -13.08
N SER A 187 2.62 8.78 -13.56
CA SER A 187 3.37 7.87 -12.69
C SER A 187 4.31 8.58 -11.70
N ILE A 188 4.73 9.81 -12.00
CA ILE A 188 5.55 10.64 -11.10
C ILE A 188 4.67 11.15 -9.96
N ALA A 189 3.44 11.60 -10.25
CA ALA A 189 2.46 11.99 -9.24
C ALA A 189 2.19 10.83 -8.27
N THR A 190 1.88 9.63 -8.78
CA THR A 190 1.69 8.44 -7.95
C THR A 190 2.91 8.14 -7.07
N THR A 191 4.13 8.32 -7.59
CA THR A 191 5.35 8.09 -6.80
C THR A 191 5.51 9.14 -5.70
N TYR A 192 5.24 10.42 -5.97
CA TYR A 192 5.23 11.47 -4.95
C TYR A 192 4.17 11.22 -3.87
N ASN A 193 2.95 10.83 -4.25
CA ASN A 193 1.92 10.48 -3.28
C ASN A 193 2.40 9.35 -2.34
N ASN A 194 2.99 8.29 -2.87
CA ASN A 194 3.50 7.20 -2.03
C ASN A 194 4.65 7.63 -1.11
N ILE A 195 5.55 8.50 -1.58
CA ILE A 195 6.59 9.09 -0.71
C ILE A 195 5.94 9.94 0.40
N GLY A 196 4.90 10.72 0.06
CA GLY A 196 4.12 11.48 1.05
C GLY A 196 3.49 10.59 2.11
N ARG A 197 2.88 9.47 1.71
CA ARG A 197 2.34 8.46 2.64
C ARG A 197 3.40 7.86 3.55
N VAL A 198 4.62 7.66 3.05
CA VAL A 198 5.73 7.17 3.89
C VAL A 198 6.13 8.22 4.92
N TYR A 199 6.24 9.50 4.54
CA TYR A 199 6.54 10.58 5.49
C TYR A 199 5.43 10.79 6.52
N ASN A 200 4.17 10.70 6.10
CA ASN A 200 3.03 10.73 7.02
C ASN A 200 3.12 9.58 8.04
N GLY A 201 3.42 8.36 7.59
CA GLY A 201 3.67 7.21 8.47
C GLY A 201 4.85 7.39 9.43
N GLN A 202 5.81 8.27 9.11
CA GLN A 202 6.93 8.67 9.99
C GLN A 202 6.58 9.83 10.94
N GLY A 203 5.40 10.45 10.83
CA GLY A 203 5.04 11.67 11.54
C GLY A 203 5.73 12.94 11.02
N LYS A 204 6.29 12.90 9.81
CA LYS A 204 6.95 14.04 9.15
C LYS A 204 5.95 14.75 8.24
N TYR A 205 5.03 15.48 8.87
CA TYR A 205 3.87 16.07 8.19
C TYR A 205 4.25 17.12 7.14
N ASP A 206 5.20 18.00 7.44
CA ASP A 206 5.72 18.98 6.47
C ASP A 206 6.28 18.32 5.20
N ASP A 207 7.08 17.26 5.37
CA ASP A 207 7.64 16.50 4.25
C ASP A 207 6.54 15.78 3.46
N ALA A 208 5.52 15.24 4.15
CA ALA A 208 4.38 14.60 3.53
C ALA A 208 3.57 15.59 2.68
N LEU A 209 3.19 16.74 3.24
CA LEU A 209 2.49 17.82 2.56
C LEU A 209 3.28 18.32 1.35
N SER A 210 4.59 18.47 1.47
CA SER A 210 5.46 18.85 0.34
C SER A 210 5.37 17.85 -0.82
N MET A 211 5.37 16.55 -0.54
CA MET A 211 5.25 15.52 -1.58
C MET A 211 3.83 15.44 -2.16
N TYR A 212 2.80 15.52 -1.32
CA TYR A 212 1.41 15.55 -1.78
C TYR A 212 1.13 16.74 -2.70
N ASN A 213 1.63 17.93 -2.34
CA ASN A 213 1.52 19.12 -3.19
C ASN A 213 2.24 18.95 -4.53
N LYS A 214 3.40 18.29 -4.58
CA LYS A 214 4.06 17.95 -5.85
C LYS A 214 3.22 17.01 -6.70
N SER A 215 2.64 15.98 -6.09
CA SER A 215 1.72 15.05 -6.77
C SER A 215 0.51 15.80 -7.33
N LEU A 216 -0.15 16.62 -6.51
CA LEU A 216 -1.32 17.40 -6.89
C LEU A 216 -1.02 18.36 -8.03
N LYS A 217 0.12 19.06 -8.00
CA LYS A 217 0.54 19.97 -9.07
C LYS A 217 0.64 19.27 -10.42
N ILE A 218 1.22 18.06 -10.45
CA ILE A 218 1.33 17.27 -11.68
C ILE A 218 -0.06 16.85 -12.17
N ALA A 219 -0.90 16.34 -11.26
CA ALA A 219 -2.27 15.96 -11.58
C ALA A 219 -3.09 17.13 -12.17
N LEU A 220 -2.96 18.32 -11.58
CA LEU A 220 -3.61 19.55 -12.06
C LEU A 220 -3.08 20.00 -13.43
N THR A 221 -1.79 19.87 -13.68
CA THR A 221 -1.19 20.25 -14.98
C THR A 221 -1.70 19.34 -16.10
N GLN A 222 -1.99 18.07 -15.81
CA GLN A 222 -2.57 17.12 -16.75
C GLN A 222 -4.06 17.36 -17.05
N LEU A 223 -4.76 18.13 -16.20
CA LEU A 223 -6.18 18.48 -16.37
C LEU A 223 -6.40 19.72 -17.27
N GLY A 224 -5.34 20.25 -17.90
CA GLY A 224 -5.47 21.22 -18.97
C GLY A 224 -6.33 20.68 -20.13
N ASP A 225 -7.39 21.42 -20.44
CA ASP A 225 -8.39 21.30 -21.51
C ASP A 225 -9.17 19.99 -21.75
N ASN A 226 -8.80 18.78 -21.33
CA ASN A 226 -9.68 17.60 -21.47
C ASN A 226 -9.38 16.43 -20.50
N HIS A 227 -10.31 16.19 -19.58
CA HIS A 227 -10.42 15.16 -18.53
C HIS A 227 -9.93 13.72 -18.79
N PRO A 228 -9.55 13.00 -17.70
CA PRO A 228 -10.20 11.72 -17.32
C PRO A 228 -10.59 11.60 -15.83
N SER A 229 -11.65 10.83 -15.52
CA SER A 229 -12.27 10.67 -14.19
C SER A 229 -11.42 9.99 -13.10
N HIS A 230 -10.38 9.24 -13.46
CA HIS A 230 -9.50 8.57 -12.48
C HIS A 230 -8.64 9.56 -11.67
N ILE A 231 -8.38 10.75 -12.22
CA ILE A 231 -7.59 11.78 -11.54
C ILE A 231 -8.41 12.44 -10.41
N PHE A 232 -9.74 12.47 -10.51
CA PHE A 232 -10.62 13.05 -9.49
C PHE A 232 -10.63 12.22 -8.18
N GLU A 233 -10.59 10.89 -8.27
CA GLU A 233 -10.52 10.02 -7.09
C GLU A 233 -9.16 10.13 -6.39
N GLU A 234 -8.06 10.11 -7.14
CA GLU A 234 -6.72 10.36 -6.60
C GLU A 234 -6.60 11.76 -5.99
N GLN A 235 -7.24 12.78 -6.58
CA GLN A 235 -7.31 14.13 -6.00
C GLN A 235 -8.08 14.17 -4.70
N GLN A 236 -9.24 13.54 -4.60
CA GLN A 236 -10.00 13.48 -3.34
C GLN A 236 -9.21 12.77 -2.25
N LEU A 237 -8.50 11.69 -2.59
CA LEU A 237 -7.62 11.00 -1.66
C LEU A 237 -6.44 11.87 -1.21
N ILE A 238 -5.76 12.53 -2.15
CA ILE A 238 -4.65 13.45 -1.83
C ILE A 238 -5.14 14.63 -0.99
N GLN A 239 -6.29 15.21 -1.35
CA GLN A 239 -6.88 16.34 -0.64
C GLN A 239 -7.33 15.94 0.76
N SER A 240 -7.93 14.76 0.92
CA SER A 240 -8.27 14.20 2.25
C SER A 240 -7.02 14.00 3.09
N ASP A 241 -5.96 13.40 2.53
CA ASP A 241 -4.69 13.19 3.24
C ASP A 241 -4.08 14.53 3.70
N VAL A 242 -4.15 15.58 2.86
CA VAL A 242 -3.68 16.95 3.21
C VAL A 242 -4.52 17.55 4.32
N GLU A 243 -5.84 17.51 4.21
CA GLU A 243 -6.76 18.06 5.22
C GLU A 243 -6.65 17.36 6.57
N ASP A 244 -6.47 16.04 6.57
CA ASP A 244 -6.33 15.27 7.81
C ASP A 244 -5.03 15.60 8.54
N ILE A 245 -3.94 15.81 7.78
CA ILE A 245 -2.67 16.30 8.34
C ILE A 245 -2.86 17.71 8.94
N GLU A 246 -3.44 18.65 8.19
CA GLU A 246 -3.65 20.02 8.65
C GLU A 246 -4.56 20.09 9.90
N ARG A 247 -5.61 19.27 9.95
CA ARG A 247 -6.49 19.16 11.14
C ARG A 247 -5.73 18.61 12.36
N SER A 248 -4.84 17.64 12.15
CA SER A 248 -4.03 17.06 13.23
C SER A 248 -3.05 18.08 13.82
N GLU A 249 -2.46 18.94 12.98
CA GLU A 249 -1.57 20.02 13.41
C GLU A 249 -2.34 21.14 14.12
N GLN A 250 -3.50 21.55 13.60
CA GLN A 250 -4.35 22.55 14.26
C GLN A 250 -4.83 22.08 15.64
N SER A 251 -5.21 20.80 15.76
CA SER A 251 -5.60 20.21 17.05
C SER A 251 -4.42 20.19 18.03
N SER A 252 -3.23 19.81 17.55
CA SER A 252 -2.01 19.78 18.36
C SER A 252 -1.57 21.18 18.82
N ASN A 253 -1.63 22.17 17.93
CA ASN A 253 -1.30 23.57 18.24
C ASN A 253 -2.32 24.21 19.18
N THR A 254 -3.60 23.86 19.07
CA THR A 254 -4.64 24.33 19.99
C THR A 254 -4.39 23.81 21.41
N ILE A 255 -4.04 22.52 21.55
CA ILE A 255 -3.67 21.92 22.84
C ILE A 255 -2.40 22.59 23.39
N ALA A 256 -1.35 22.76 22.59
CA ALA A 256 -0.11 23.42 23.01
C ALA A 256 -0.33 24.90 23.42
N GLY A 257 -1.22 25.61 22.73
CA GLY A 257 -1.64 26.96 23.05
C GLY A 257 -2.40 27.04 24.38
N HIS A 258 -3.35 26.12 24.63
CA HIS A 258 -4.04 26.04 25.92
C HIS A 258 -3.09 25.73 27.09
N VAL A 259 -2.14 24.80 26.90
CA VAL A 259 -1.12 24.48 27.92
C VAL A 259 -0.19 25.66 28.18
N SER A 260 0.14 26.44 27.15
CA SER A 260 1.00 27.62 27.27
C SER A 260 0.29 28.80 27.96
N VAL A 261 -1.01 29.00 27.69
CA VAL A 261 -1.86 30.00 28.37
C VAL A 261 -2.10 29.62 29.84
N GLU A 262 -2.21 28.33 30.15
CA GLU A 262 -2.28 27.83 31.53
C GLU A 262 -0.93 27.98 32.27
N ALA A 263 0.20 27.73 31.60
CA ALA A 263 1.55 27.89 32.17
C ALA A 263 1.95 29.36 32.44
N GLU A 264 1.41 30.34 31.70
CA GLU A 264 1.64 31.76 31.97
C GLU A 264 0.88 32.27 33.20
N ASN A 265 -0.22 31.62 33.60
CA ASN A 265 -1.00 31.98 34.79
C ASN A 265 -0.45 31.37 36.10
N GLU A 266 0.36 30.31 36.04
CA GLU A 266 0.96 29.66 37.24
C GLU A 266 2.07 30.48 37.92
N LYS A 267 2.54 31.58 37.31
CA LYS A 267 3.54 32.46 37.92
C LYS A 267 3.05 33.29 39.11
N ALA A 268 1.77 33.18 39.49
CA ALA A 268 1.14 33.95 40.57
C ALA A 268 0.97 33.22 41.91
N VAL A 269 1.40 31.95 42.06
CA VAL A 269 1.29 31.22 43.34
C VAL A 269 2.68 30.99 43.94
N LYS A 270 3.31 32.07 44.40
CA LYS A 270 4.46 32.01 45.32
C LYS A 270 4.06 32.65 46.63
N GLU A 271 3.53 31.85 47.54
CA GLU A 271 3.67 32.00 49.00
C GLU A 271 2.85 30.89 49.67
N LEU A 272 3.54 29.88 50.24
CA LEU A 272 3.21 29.17 51.48
C LEU A 272 4.37 28.19 51.81
N PRO A 273 4.72 27.99 53.10
CA PRO A 273 6.04 27.52 53.52
C PRO A 273 6.19 25.99 53.62
N GLU A 274 7.45 25.57 53.68
CA GLU A 274 7.90 24.19 53.93
C GLU A 274 7.28 23.59 55.21
N ASN A 275 6.77 22.37 55.07
CA ASN A 275 6.26 21.44 56.10
C ASN A 275 4.76 21.51 56.42
N ALA A 276 3.99 20.67 55.71
CA ALA A 276 2.85 19.95 56.30
C ALA A 276 2.65 18.62 55.54
N ILE A 277 3.03 17.52 56.19
CA ILE A 277 2.49 16.20 55.88
C ILE A 277 1.20 16.10 56.69
N THR A 278 0.06 15.92 56.02
CA THR A 278 -1.10 15.27 56.63
C THR A 278 -1.79 14.42 55.57
N ASP A 279 -1.95 13.16 55.91
CA ASP A 279 -2.70 12.14 55.19
C ASP A 279 -4.02 12.69 54.62
N ILE A 280 -4.28 12.42 53.35
CA ILE A 280 -5.63 12.52 52.79
C ILE A 280 -6.01 11.17 52.19
N ASP A 281 -7.12 10.68 52.75
CA ASP A 281 -7.79 9.41 52.57
C ASP A 281 -8.09 9.06 51.11
N TYR A 282 -7.83 7.81 50.75
CA TYR A 282 -7.99 7.27 49.39
C TYR A 282 -9.43 6.78 49.22
N GLN A 283 -10.37 7.69 49.01
CA GLN A 283 -11.75 7.37 48.64
C GLN A 283 -12.25 8.46 47.70
N ASN A 284 -12.23 8.21 46.39
CA ASN A 284 -13.22 8.73 45.43
C ASN A 284 -12.90 8.23 44.01
N GLU A 285 -13.92 7.66 43.36
CA GLU A 285 -13.92 7.23 41.97
C GLU A 285 -13.48 8.38 41.04
N LYS A 286 -12.49 8.14 40.17
CA LYS A 286 -12.10 9.09 39.12
C LYS A 286 -12.82 8.75 37.81
N HIS A 287 -13.80 9.55 37.44
CA HIS A 287 -14.30 9.60 36.07
C HIS A 287 -13.41 10.51 35.23
N LEU A 288 -12.81 9.96 34.16
CA LEU A 288 -12.11 10.75 33.15
C LEU A 288 -13.11 11.09 32.03
N ASN A 289 -13.43 12.36 31.83
CA ASN A 289 -14.19 12.81 30.65
C ASN A 289 -13.21 13.06 29.51
N LEU A 290 -13.25 12.20 28.49
CA LEU A 290 -12.50 12.38 27.25
C LEU A 290 -13.38 13.13 26.24
N PHE A 291 -12.81 14.15 25.58
CA PHE A 291 -13.48 14.81 24.46
C PHE A 291 -13.65 13.83 23.28
N PRO A 292 -14.69 14.01 22.44
CA PRO A 292 -15.17 12.99 21.48
C PRO A 292 -14.16 12.52 20.42
N GLY A 293 -13.02 13.21 20.26
CA GLY A 293 -12.01 12.90 19.24
C GLY A 293 -10.94 11.87 19.65
N PHE A 294 -10.89 11.41 20.90
CA PHE A 294 -9.80 10.54 21.38
C PHE A 294 -10.06 9.03 21.22
N ILE A 295 -11.30 8.63 20.92
CA ILE A 295 -11.73 7.23 20.83
C ILE A 295 -11.16 6.47 19.59
N PRO A 296 -10.92 7.09 18.42
CA PRO A 296 -10.43 6.34 17.25
C PRO A 296 -8.98 5.84 17.36
N ALA A 297 -8.15 6.42 18.22
CA ALA A 297 -6.71 6.11 18.32
C ALA A 297 -6.40 4.81 19.10
N LEU A 298 -7.33 4.31 19.92
CA LEU A 298 -7.14 3.10 20.73
C LEU A 298 -7.49 1.80 19.99
N ASN A 299 -8.32 1.86 18.95
CA ASN A 299 -8.72 0.68 18.17
C ASN A 299 -7.62 0.11 17.28
N GLY A 300 -6.47 0.80 17.14
CA GLY A 300 -5.31 0.34 16.37
C GLY A 300 -4.28 -0.48 17.17
N TYR A 301 -4.46 -0.65 18.48
CA TYR A 301 -3.49 -1.30 19.37
C TYR A 301 -4.16 -2.42 20.20
N PRO A 302 -4.10 -3.70 19.76
CA PRO A 302 -4.81 -4.80 20.41
C PRO A 302 -4.32 -5.15 21.84
N GLN A 303 -3.21 -4.56 22.30
CA GLN A 303 -2.65 -4.82 23.64
C GLN A 303 -3.20 -3.90 24.74
N ILE A 304 -4.04 -2.92 24.40
CA ILE A 304 -4.68 -2.02 25.38
C ILE A 304 -6.16 -2.40 25.61
N THR A 305 -6.73 -3.22 24.72
CA THR A 305 -8.16 -3.58 24.72
C THR A 305 -8.55 -4.64 25.76
N GLU A 306 -7.59 -5.28 26.44
CA GLU A 306 -7.89 -6.29 27.48
C GLU A 306 -8.09 -5.70 28.89
N LEU A 307 -7.91 -4.38 29.10
CA LEU A 307 -7.92 -3.79 30.45
C LEU A 307 -8.98 -2.70 30.69
N CYS A 308 -9.79 -2.33 29.69
CA CYS A 308 -10.80 -1.28 29.82
C CYS A 308 -12.10 -1.68 29.12
N THR A 309 -13.22 -1.66 29.85
CA THR A 309 -14.57 -1.75 29.26
C THR A 309 -15.09 -0.34 28.99
N ILE A 310 -15.51 -0.09 27.75
CA ILE A 310 -16.09 1.18 27.28
C ILE A 310 -17.62 1.01 27.32
N SER A 311 -18.33 1.90 28.02
CA SER A 311 -19.80 1.96 27.97
C SER A 311 -20.28 3.06 27.03
N ASP A 312 -21.54 2.97 26.59
CA ASP A 312 -22.18 3.87 25.59
C ASP A 312 -22.16 5.37 25.98
N ASN A 313 -21.77 5.71 27.21
CA ASN A 313 -21.67 7.07 27.74
C ASN A 313 -20.24 7.64 27.82
N HIS A 314 -19.29 7.13 27.02
CA HIS A 314 -17.95 7.74 26.84
C HIS A 314 -17.09 7.82 28.11
N THR A 315 -17.32 6.95 29.09
CA THR A 315 -16.57 6.86 30.36
C THR A 315 -15.77 5.57 30.40
N ILE A 316 -14.47 5.67 30.75
CA ILE A 316 -13.58 4.51 30.95
C ILE A 316 -13.35 4.33 32.45
N THR A 317 -13.60 3.12 32.96
CA THR A 317 -13.33 2.74 34.35
C THR A 317 -12.03 1.95 34.42
N LEU A 318 -11.04 2.42 35.20
CA LEU A 318 -9.78 1.73 35.44
C LEU A 318 -9.90 0.85 36.70
N PRO A 319 -9.47 -0.43 36.69
CA PRO A 319 -9.38 -1.21 37.92
C PRO A 319 -8.16 -0.75 38.75
N GLU A 320 -8.31 -0.77 40.08
CA GLU A 320 -7.25 -0.39 41.03
C GLU A 320 -5.94 -1.15 40.77
N MET A 321 -4.86 -0.45 40.44
CA MET A 321 -3.52 -1.01 40.43
C MET A 321 -2.52 -0.06 41.13
N PRO A 322 -1.72 -0.52 42.11
CA PRO A 322 -0.87 0.36 42.91
C PRO A 322 0.41 0.90 42.23
N GLN A 323 0.76 0.53 41.00
CA GLN A 323 2.01 0.97 40.37
C GLN A 323 1.91 0.94 38.83
N LEU A 324 1.62 2.07 38.19
CA LEU A 324 1.79 2.20 36.74
C LEU A 324 3.25 2.60 36.44
N ARG A 325 4.06 1.71 35.87
CA ARG A 325 5.35 2.08 35.26
C ARG A 325 5.14 2.33 33.78
N LEU A 326 5.12 3.60 33.38
CA LEU A 326 5.07 4.00 31.98
C LEU A 326 6.48 3.85 31.37
N PHE A 327 6.64 2.97 30.38
CA PHE A 327 7.91 2.81 29.66
C PHE A 327 7.93 3.75 28.47
N VAL A 328 8.57 4.92 28.62
CA VAL A 328 8.78 5.88 27.53
C VAL A 328 10.13 5.59 26.87
N PRO A 329 10.19 5.23 25.58
CA PRO A 329 11.47 5.05 24.90
C PRO A 329 12.23 6.38 24.83
N LYS A 330 13.52 6.32 25.19
CA LYS A 330 14.45 7.44 25.46
C LYS A 330 14.62 8.48 24.34
N LYS A 331 14.00 8.28 23.17
CA LYS A 331 14.09 9.17 21.99
C LYS A 331 12.95 10.18 21.89
N ALA A 332 11.99 10.15 22.82
CA ALA A 332 10.91 11.15 22.94
C ALA A 332 11.24 12.30 23.92
N LEU A 333 12.47 12.36 24.42
CA LEU A 333 12.96 13.42 25.30
C LEU A 333 13.91 14.33 24.53
N THR A 334 13.35 15.15 23.64
CA THR A 334 14.02 16.38 23.19
C THR A 334 13.03 17.52 23.28
N ASP A 335 13.31 18.34 24.29
CA ASP A 335 12.86 19.69 24.61
C ASP A 335 11.37 19.91 24.95
N ASN A 336 11.14 20.10 26.26
CA ASN A 336 9.92 20.62 26.93
C ASN A 336 8.67 19.74 26.99
N LEU A 337 8.77 18.51 27.53
CA LEU A 337 7.59 17.81 28.05
C LEU A 337 7.60 17.80 29.59
N SER A 338 6.89 18.76 30.20
CA SER A 338 6.47 18.69 31.60
C SER A 338 5.13 17.94 31.69
N ILE A 339 5.09 16.81 32.38
CA ILE A 339 3.85 16.08 32.65
C ILE A 339 3.21 16.73 33.88
N THR A 340 2.18 17.56 33.68
CA THR A 340 1.39 18.15 34.77
C THR A 340 0.13 17.32 34.96
N LEU A 341 -0.05 16.74 36.16
CA LEU A 341 -1.26 16.03 36.56
C LEU A 341 -2.21 17.04 37.23
N THR A 342 -3.11 17.64 36.46
CA THR A 342 -4.08 18.60 37.01
C THR A 342 -5.21 17.84 37.71
N THR A 343 -5.38 18.08 39.02
CA THR A 343 -6.56 17.63 39.79
C THR A 343 -7.58 18.76 39.78
N PHE A 344 -8.78 18.50 39.26
CA PHE A 344 -9.91 19.44 39.34
C PHE A 344 -10.59 19.27 40.70
N TYR A 345 -10.74 20.37 41.45
CA TYR A 345 -11.61 20.47 42.64
C TYR A 345 -13.00 20.96 42.26
#